data_AF-A0A1H5MVM3-F1
#
_entry.id   AF-A0A1H5MVM3-F1
#
_cell.length_a   1.000
_cell.length_b   1.000
_cell.length_c   1.000
_cell.angle_alpha   90.00
_cell.angle_beta   90.00
_cell.angle_gamma   90.00
#
_symmetry.space_group_name_H-M   'P 1'
#
loop_
_entity.id
_entity.type
_entity.pdbx_description
1 polymer ?
#
loop_
_entity_poly.entity_id
_entity_poly.type
_entity_poly.pdbx_seq_one_letter_code
_entity_poly.pdbx_strand_id
1 'polypeptide(L)'
;MKENVKEHVLRIFQDKVCSMPQLNSEKEIKIFLQLQKYNLIYVTPEGAITITKKGKAALKFGVEKYIVLERFEEKLLKDAMNREIERKWIYFAAIPLILILSIGLLYLQLEIN
;
A
#
# COMPACT_ATOMS: atom_id res chain seq x y z
N MET A 1 -26.26 -17.86 4.66
CA MET A 1 -24.90 -17.41 4.27
C MET A 1 -25.09 -16.22 3.35
N LYS A 2 -24.89 -14.97 3.81
CA LYS A 2 -25.09 -13.77 2.97
C LYS A 2 -23.94 -13.70 1.97
N GLU A 3 -24.24 -13.85 0.68
CA GLU A 3 -23.24 -13.70 -0.36
C GLU A 3 -22.68 -12.26 -0.31
N ASN A 4 -21.36 -12.12 -0.20
CA ASN A 4 -20.72 -10.82 -0.06
C ASN A 4 -20.85 -10.08 -1.39
N VAL A 5 -21.52 -8.93 -1.41
CA VAL A 5 -21.81 -8.16 -2.63
C VAL A 5 -20.53 -7.90 -3.45
N LYS A 6 -19.38 -7.74 -2.79
CA LYS A 6 -18.07 -7.58 -3.44
C LYS A 6 -17.63 -8.80 -4.22
N GLU A 7 -17.85 -10.00 -3.68
CA GLU A 7 -17.52 -11.27 -4.34
C GLU A 7 -18.43 -11.53 -5.53
N HIS A 8 -19.72 -11.22 -5.38
CA HIS A 8 -20.69 -11.33 -6.47
C HIS A 8 -20.29 -10.43 -7.65
N VAL A 9 -19.98 -9.17 -7.38
CA VAL A 9 -19.49 -8.20 -8.37
C VAL A 9 -18.18 -8.69 -9.02
N LEU A 10 -17.24 -9.22 -8.25
CA LEU A 10 -15.98 -9.71 -8.81
C LEU A 10 -16.14 -10.96 -9.69
N ARG A 11 -17.11 -11.84 -9.38
CA ARG A 11 -17.46 -12.99 -10.21
C ARG A 11 -18.08 -12.58 -11.55
N ILE A 12 -18.92 -11.54 -11.57
CA ILE A 12 -19.49 -11.00 -12.82
C ILE A 12 -18.38 -10.63 -13.81
N PHE A 13 -17.26 -10.08 -13.31
CA PHE A 13 -16.10 -9.71 -14.13
C PHE A 13 -15.12 -10.86 -14.41
N GLN A 14 -15.33 -12.05 -13.83
CA GLN A 14 -14.48 -13.22 -14.07
C GLN A 14 -14.82 -13.90 -15.40
N ASP A 15 -16.10 -13.97 -15.74
CA ASP A 15 -16.59 -14.78 -16.87
C ASP A 15 -16.77 -13.98 -18.17
N LYS A 16 -16.66 -12.65 -18.13
CA LYS A 16 -16.81 -11.79 -19.31
C LYS A 16 -15.80 -10.64 -19.31
N VAL A 17 -15.22 -10.40 -20.49
CA VAL A 17 -14.69 -9.07 -20.85
C VAL A 17 -15.92 -8.16 -20.97
N CYS A 18 -16.34 -7.58 -19.85
CA CYS A 18 -17.46 -6.65 -19.85
C CYS A 18 -16.96 -5.29 -20.30
N SER A 19 -17.61 -4.74 -21.33
CA SER A 19 -17.60 -3.30 -21.58
C SER A 19 -18.03 -2.60 -20.29
N MET A 20 -17.38 -1.47 -19.97
CA MET A 20 -17.63 -0.63 -18.79
C MET A 20 -19.07 -0.79 -18.27
N PRO A 21 -19.30 -1.36 -17.07
CA PRO A 21 -20.63 -1.55 -16.53
C PRO A 21 -21.30 -0.18 -16.46
N GLN A 22 -22.55 -0.11 -16.91
CA GLN A 22 -23.42 0.99 -16.56
C GLN A 22 -23.68 0.87 -15.05
N LEU A 23 -22.76 1.41 -14.26
CA LEU A 23 -22.84 1.44 -12.80
C LEU A 23 -23.95 2.42 -12.46
N ASN A 24 -25.16 1.89 -12.24
CA ASN A 24 -26.36 2.70 -12.06
C ASN A 24 -26.55 3.13 -10.59
N SER A 25 -25.72 2.61 -9.68
CA SER A 25 -25.80 2.88 -8.24
C SER A 25 -24.48 3.40 -7.67
N GLU A 26 -24.53 4.44 -6.84
CA GLU A 26 -23.36 4.95 -6.08
C GLU A 26 -22.63 3.85 -5.29
N LYS A 27 -23.37 2.85 -4.78
CA LYS A 27 -22.78 1.72 -4.05
C LYS A 27 -21.91 0.85 -4.95
N GLU A 28 -22.36 0.60 -6.17
CA GLU A 28 -21.61 -0.19 -7.16
C GLU A 28 -20.37 0.56 -7.63
N ILE A 29 -20.48 1.88 -7.84
CA ILE A 29 -19.34 2.75 -8.16
C ILE A 29 -18.29 2.69 -7.05
N LYS A 30 -18.72 2.81 -5.78
CA LYS A 30 -17.80 2.69 -4.64
C LYS A 30 -17.09 1.35 -4.59
N ILE A 31 -17.82 0.26 -4.84
CA ILE A 31 -17.23 -1.09 -4.87
C ILE A 31 -16.25 -1.20 -6.03
N PHE A 32 -16.62 -0.76 -7.24
CA PHE A 32 -15.76 -0.77 -8.41
C PHE A 32 -14.44 -0.02 -8.17
N LEU A 33 -14.51 1.21 -7.68
CA LEU A 33 -13.34 2.02 -7.33
C LEU A 33 -12.48 1.35 -6.25
N GLN A 34 -13.11 0.70 -5.26
CA GLN A 34 -12.39 -0.05 -4.24
C GLN A 34 -11.63 -1.24 -4.86
N LEU A 35 -12.27 -2.00 -5.74
CA LEU A 35 -11.65 -3.15 -6.41
C LEU A 35 -10.50 -2.72 -7.33
N GLN A 36 -10.65 -1.59 -8.03
CA GLN A 36 -9.60 -1.01 -8.86
C GLN A 36 -8.43 -0.50 -8.01
N LYS A 37 -8.71 0.17 -6.88
CA LYS A 37 -7.69 0.66 -5.94
C LYS A 37 -6.78 -0.45 -5.42
N TYR A 38 -7.34 -1.63 -5.13
CA TYR A 38 -6.59 -2.81 -4.69
C TYR A 38 -6.07 -3.68 -5.84
N ASN A 39 -6.12 -3.18 -7.07
CA ASN A 39 -5.64 -3.87 -8.27
C ASN A 39 -6.25 -5.27 -8.44
N LEU A 40 -7.50 -5.45 -8.02
CA LEU A 40 -8.26 -6.70 -8.18
C LEU A 40 -8.89 -6.79 -9.57
N ILE A 41 -9.21 -5.63 -10.15
CA ILE A 41 -9.72 -5.48 -11.52
C ILE A 41 -8.87 -4.43 -12.24
N TYR A 42 -8.75 -4.59 -13.55
CA TYR A 42 -8.05 -3.67 -14.44
C TYR A 42 -8.97 -3.27 -15.59
N VAL A 43 -8.90 -2.00 -16.00
CA VAL A 43 -9.65 -1.46 -17.15
C VAL A 43 -8.66 -1.25 -18.28
N THR A 44 -8.88 -1.91 -19.42
CA THR A 44 -8.06 -1.72 -20.62
C THR A 44 -8.35 -0.37 -21.26
N PRO A 45 -7.45 0.13 -22.13
CA PRO A 45 -7.68 1.36 -22.89
C PRO A 45 -8.94 1.31 -23.76
N GLU A 46 -9.39 0.12 -24.19
CA GLU A 46 -10.65 -0.06 -24.92
C GLU A 46 -11.89 -0.03 -24.01
N GLY A 47 -11.74 0.22 -22.71
CA GLY A 47 -12.83 0.25 -21.74
C GLY A 47 -13.31 -1.14 -21.30
N ALA A 48 -12.48 -2.17 -21.51
CA ALA A 48 -12.79 -3.54 -21.15
C ALA A 48 -12.31 -3.86 -19.73
N ILE A 49 -13.15 -4.46 -18.90
CA ILE A 49 -12.76 -4.83 -17.53
C ILE A 49 -12.30 -6.27 -17.49
N THR A 50 -11.11 -6.46 -16.91
CA THR A 50 -10.50 -7.78 -16.74
C THR A 50 -10.10 -7.99 -15.28
N ILE A 51 -10.40 -9.17 -14.75
CA ILE A 51 -9.92 -9.58 -13.43
C ILE A 51 -8.42 -9.84 -13.44
N THR A 52 -7.69 -9.29 -12.47
CA THR A 52 -6.24 -9.50 -12.36
C THR A 52 -5.93 -10.85 -11.71
N LYS A 53 -4.65 -11.26 -11.73
CA LYS A 53 -4.19 -12.44 -10.95
C LYS A 53 -4.53 -12.29 -9.46
N LYS A 54 -4.42 -11.08 -8.90
CA LYS A 54 -4.80 -10.76 -7.52
C LYS A 54 -6.31 -10.89 -7.33
N GLY A 55 -7.13 -10.38 -8.25
CA GLY A 55 -8.58 -10.57 -8.22
C GLY A 55 -9.01 -12.03 -8.19
N LYS A 56 -8.38 -12.88 -9.03
CA LYS A 56 -8.64 -14.33 -9.03
C LYS A 56 -8.25 -15.00 -7.70
N ALA A 57 -7.15 -14.58 -7.09
CA ALA A 57 -6.74 -15.07 -5.77
C ALA A 57 -7.71 -14.61 -4.67
N ALA A 58 -8.14 -13.35 -4.72
CA ALA A 58 -9.12 -12.76 -3.80
C ALA A 58 -10.48 -13.48 -3.87
N LEU A 59 -10.91 -13.95 -5.05
CA LEU A 59 -12.11 -14.78 -5.18
C LEU A 59 -11.99 -16.14 -4.50
N LYS A 60 -10.79 -16.74 -4.48
CA LYS A 60 -10.57 -18.04 -3.82
C LYS A 60 -10.48 -17.93 -2.30
N PHE A 61 -9.87 -16.85 -1.80
CA PHE A 61 -9.63 -16.63 -0.36
C PHE A 61 -10.73 -15.84 0.35
N GLY A 62 -11.53 -15.09 -0.40
CA GLY A 62 -12.51 -14.13 0.09
C GLY A 62 -12.01 -12.69 -0.11
N VAL A 63 -12.76 -11.90 -0.87
CA VAL A 63 -12.32 -10.57 -1.34
C VAL A 63 -12.09 -9.62 -0.18
N GLU A 64 -12.95 -9.67 0.83
CA GLU A 64 -12.84 -8.81 2.01
C GLU A 64 -11.61 -9.13 2.86
N LYS A 65 -11.31 -10.42 3.05
CA LYS A 65 -10.12 -10.87 3.78
C LYS A 65 -8.84 -10.45 3.04
N TYR A 66 -8.82 -10.59 1.71
CA TYR A 66 -7.70 -10.17 0.88
C TYR A 66 -7.44 -8.66 1.00
N ILE A 67 -8.48 -7.83 0.94
CA ILE A 67 -8.35 -6.36 1.10
C ILE A 67 -7.87 -5.97 2.50
N VAL A 68 -8.31 -6.70 3.54
CA VAL A 68 -7.81 -6.47 4.91
C VAL A 68 -6.33 -6.81 5.00
N LEU A 69 -5.91 -7.92 4.39
CA LEU A 69 -4.51 -8.35 4.38
C LEU A 69 -3.60 -7.34 3.66
N GLU A 70 -3.96 -6.90 2.45
CA GLU A 70 -3.18 -5.88 1.71
C GLU A 70 -3.05 -4.57 2.50
N ARG A 71 -4.13 -4.13 3.17
CA ARG A 71 -4.05 -2.95 4.07
C ARG A 71 -3.10 -3.16 5.24
N PHE A 72 -3.05 -4.38 5.77
CA PHE A 72 -2.15 -4.70 6.87
C PHE A 72 -0.69 -4.72 6.40
N GLU A 73 -0.41 -5.31 5.24
CA GLU A 73 0.92 -5.30 4.61
C GLU A 73 1.40 -3.88 4.27
N GLU A 74 0.54 -3.04 3.68
CA GLU A 74 0.85 -1.63 3.42
C GLU A 74 1.20 -0.89 4.71
N LYS A 75 0.48 -1.16 5.80
CA LYS A 75 0.74 -0.54 7.10
C LYS A 75 2.09 -1.00 7.67
N LEU A 76 2.38 -2.30 7.61
CA LEU A 76 3.67 -2.84 8.05
C LEU A 76 4.84 -2.27 7.23
N LEU A 77 4.68 -2.14 5.92
CA LEU A 77 5.69 -1.53 5.05
C LEU A 77 5.92 -0.06 5.41
N LYS A 78 4.86 0.72 5.63
CA LYS A 78 4.99 2.11 6.08
C LYS A 78 5.66 2.23 7.44
N ASP A 79 5.28 1.39 8.38
CA ASP A 79 5.86 1.36 9.72
C ASP A 79 7.35 0.98 9.66
N ALA A 80 7.72 0.03 8.81
CA ALA A 80 9.12 -0.35 8.58
C ALA A 80 9.92 0.79 7.95
N MET A 81 9.36 1.45 6.93
CA MET A 81 10.02 2.57 6.23
C MET A 81 10.20 3.78 7.15
N ASN A 82 9.20 4.09 7.99
CA ASN A 82 9.32 5.15 8.99
C ASN A 82 10.43 4.86 10.01
N ARG A 83 10.55 3.61 10.49
CA ARG A 83 11.66 3.22 11.39
C ARG A 83 13.03 3.33 10.73
N GLU A 84 13.13 3.06 9.43
CA GLU A 84 14.38 3.24 8.68
C GLU A 84 14.75 4.73 8.55
N ILE A 85 13.76 5.58 8.29
CA ILE A 85 13.92 7.04 8.26
C ILE A 85 14.39 7.54 9.64
N GLU A 86 13.72 7.16 10.73
CA GLU A 86 14.11 7.53 12.09
C GLU A 86 15.57 7.13 12.40
N ARG A 87 15.99 5.92 12.01
CA ARG A 87 17.41 5.51 12.15
C ARG A 87 18.36 6.42 11.36
N LYS A 88 18.03 6.76 10.11
CA LYS A 88 18.87 7.65 9.29
C LYS A 88 18.99 9.06 9.90
N TRP A 89 17.90 9.59 10.47
CA TRP A 89 17.91 10.88 11.18
C TRP A 89 18.77 10.85 12.44
N ILE A 90 18.76 9.76 13.20
CA ILE A 90 19.62 9.59 14.38
C ILE A 90 21.10 9.66 13.98
N TYR A 91 21.51 8.98 12.91
CA TYR A 91 22.90 9.06 12.42
C TYR A 91 23.26 10.47 11.94
N PHE A 92 22.33 11.16 11.26
CA PHE A 92 22.54 12.52 10.78
C PHE A 92 22.75 13.53 11.92
N ALA A 93 22.13 13.31 13.08
CA ALA A 93 22.32 14.14 14.27
C ALA A 93 23.56 13.73 15.09
N ALA A 94 23.83 12.43 15.21
CA ALA A 94 24.91 11.90 16.04
C ALA A 94 26.31 12.18 15.46
N ILE A 95 26.48 12.06 14.13
CA ILE A 95 27.77 12.28 13.46
C ILE A 95 28.33 13.70 13.68
N PRO A 96 27.58 14.79 13.39
CA PRO A 96 28.08 16.14 13.62
C PRO A 96 28.30 16.45 15.11
N LEU A 97 27.49 15.89 16.01
CA LEU A 97 27.69 16.06 17.45
C LEU A 97 29.04 15.48 17.92
N ILE A 98 29.38 14.28 17.46
CA ILE A 98 30.67 13.64 17.74
C ILE A 98 31.82 14.45 17.16
N LEU A 99 31.64 15.01 15.95
CA LEU A 99 32.64 15.83 15.27
C LEU A 99 32.92 17.14 16.03
N ILE A 100 31.87 17.82 16.49
CA ILE A 100 31.98 19.04 17.32
C ILE A 100 32.68 18.73 18.64
N LEU A 101 32.28 17.65 19.33
CA LEU A 101 32.91 17.22 20.58
C LEU A 101 34.41 16.93 20.40
N SER A 102 34.77 16.26 19.31
CA SER A 102 36.17 15.91 19.01
C SER A 102 37.03 17.15 18.76
N ILE A 103 36.49 18.12 18.01
CA ILE A 103 37.18 19.40 17.75
C ILE A 103 37.31 20.21 19.05
N GLY A 104 36.26 20.30 19.87
CA GLY A 104 36.31 21.00 21.15
C GLY A 104 37.34 20.42 22.11
N LEU A 105 37.46 19.08 22.16
CA LEU A 105 38.46 18.38 22.96
C LEU A 105 39.89 18.67 22.48
N LEU A 106 40.11 18.72 21.17
CA LEU A 106 41.41 19.10 20.57
C LEU A 106 41.81 20.53 20.91
N TYR A 107 40.87 21.48 20.83
CA TYR A 107 41.10 22.86 21.23
C TYR A 107 41.47 22.99 22.70
N LEU A 108 40.75 22.27 23.57
CA LEU A 108 41.04 22.27 25.02
C LEU A 108 42.43 21.68 25.33
N GLN A 109 42.84 20.63 24.61
CA GLN A 109 44.18 20.05 24.75
C GLN A 109 45.30 20.99 24.29
N LEU A 110 45.06 21.80 23.25
CA LEU A 110 46.00 22.82 22.77
C LEU A 110 46.15 24.01 23.73
N GLU A 111 45.14 24.29 24.55
CA GLU A 111 45.19 25.41 25.51
C GLU A 111 45.82 25.00 26.85
N ILE A 112 45.82 23.69 27.16
CA ILE A 112 46.42 23.14 28.38
C ILE A 112 47.93 22.83 28.20
N ASN A 113 48.42 22.75 26.97
CA ASN A 113 49.78 22.31 26.61
C ASN A 113 50.61 23.47 26.05
#